data_AF-A0A357JKT2-F1
#
_entry.id   AF-A0A357JKT2-F1
#
_cell.length_a   1.000
_cell.length_b   1.000
_cell.length_c   1.000
_cell.angle_alpha   90.00
_cell.angle_beta   90.00
_cell.angle_gamma   90.00
#
_symmetry.space_group_name_H-M   'P 1'
#
loop_
_entity.id
_entity.type
_entity.pdbx_description
1 polymer ?
#
loop_
_entity_poly.entity_id
_entity_poly.type
_entity_poly.pdbx_seq_one_letter_code
_entity_poly.pdbx_strand_id
1 'polypeptide(L)'
;MKQLLAFFTLTLILSCTSNAQKTNTKNKMIKKTVKIIKTDTEWKLALSDQEYYVLREKGTDRASNDGYTQHFEKGTYICRACNAQLFESNSKFESHCGWPSFDDAIKGTIDFTKDTTAGMIRTEITCTKCDSHLGHIFDDGPKETTGKRYCVNTSSIKFVKTE
;
A
#
# COMPACT_ATOMS: atom_id res chain seq x y z
N MET A 1 79.04 6.99 -46.48
CA MET A 1 79.60 7.32 -45.16
C MET A 1 78.69 8.34 -44.49
N LYS A 2 78.46 8.18 -43.17
CA LYS A 2 77.51 8.88 -42.26
C LYS A 2 76.12 8.21 -42.25
N GLN A 3 75.74 7.37 -41.27
CA GLN A 3 75.49 7.62 -39.82
C GLN A 3 74.40 8.69 -39.63
N LEU A 4 73.36 8.60 -38.78
CA LEU A 4 73.04 7.76 -37.61
C LEU A 4 71.56 8.11 -37.19
N LEU A 5 70.95 7.29 -36.32
CA LEU A 5 69.75 7.51 -35.45
C LEU A 5 68.38 7.78 -36.12
N ALA A 6 67.39 6.88 -36.05
CA ALA A 6 66.57 6.49 -34.88
C ALA A 6 65.72 7.63 -34.31
N PHE A 7 64.39 7.54 -34.45
CA PHE A 7 63.43 7.80 -33.36
C PHE A 7 62.06 7.21 -33.74
N PHE A 8 61.67 6.19 -32.99
CA PHE A 8 60.39 5.50 -33.07
C PHE A 8 59.38 6.33 -32.28
N THR A 9 58.59 7.19 -32.94
CA THR A 9 57.49 7.90 -32.28
C THR A 9 56.18 7.19 -32.58
N LEU A 10 55.81 6.32 -31.65
CA LEU A 10 54.49 5.72 -31.52
C LEU A 10 53.46 6.82 -31.22
N THR A 11 52.78 7.32 -32.25
CA THR A 11 51.59 8.16 -32.07
C THR A 11 50.34 7.30 -32.16
N LEU A 12 49.93 6.73 -31.01
CA LEU A 12 48.54 6.35 -30.76
C LEU A 12 47.70 7.63 -30.82
N ILE A 13 46.79 7.73 -31.78
CA ILE A 13 45.70 8.70 -31.69
C ILE A 13 44.41 7.90 -31.74
N LEU A 14 43.76 7.87 -30.57
CA LEU A 14 42.56 7.12 -30.27
C LEU A 14 41.40 7.61 -31.12
N SER A 15 40.77 6.68 -31.83
CA SER A 15 39.40 6.79 -32.31
C SER A 15 38.45 6.90 -31.11
N CYS A 16 37.85 8.06 -30.89
CA CYS A 16 36.71 8.22 -29.99
C CYS A 16 35.74 9.26 -30.59
N THR A 17 34.85 8.81 -31.48
CA THR A 17 33.60 9.52 -31.75
C THR A 17 32.66 9.30 -30.57
N SER A 18 32.81 10.08 -29.51
CA SER A 18 31.86 10.09 -28.40
C SER A 18 30.64 10.95 -28.76
N ASN A 19 29.62 10.32 -29.32
CA ASN A 19 28.24 10.77 -29.12
C ASN A 19 27.88 10.48 -27.65
N ALA A 20 28.25 11.38 -26.76
CA ALA A 20 27.83 11.33 -25.37
C ALA A 20 26.31 11.49 -25.33
N GLN A 21 25.64 10.36 -25.16
CA GLN A 21 24.20 10.25 -24.95
C GLN A 21 23.79 11.31 -23.91
N LYS A 22 22.97 12.27 -24.33
CA LYS A 22 22.10 13.01 -23.41
C LYS A 22 21.21 11.96 -22.77
N THR A 23 21.68 11.41 -21.65
CA THR A 23 20.87 10.54 -20.80
C THR A 23 19.69 11.39 -20.36
N ASN A 24 18.55 11.04 -20.96
CA ASN A 24 17.24 11.44 -20.54
C ASN A 24 17.07 10.79 -19.16
N THR A 25 17.67 11.40 -18.14
CA THR A 25 17.42 11.11 -16.74
C THR A 25 15.98 11.51 -16.51
N LYS A 26 15.08 10.59 -16.89
CA LYS A 26 13.76 10.48 -16.31
C LYS A 26 14.03 10.45 -14.82
N ASN A 27 13.90 11.61 -14.19
CA ASN A 27 13.57 11.75 -12.79
C ASN A 27 12.27 10.96 -12.58
N LYS A 28 12.41 9.65 -12.48
CA LYS A 28 11.51 8.78 -11.74
C LYS A 28 11.77 9.14 -10.28
N MET A 29 11.42 10.37 -9.92
CA MET A 29 11.08 10.69 -8.54
C MET A 29 9.90 9.79 -8.25
N ILE A 30 10.20 8.66 -7.61
CA ILE A 30 9.21 7.92 -6.84
C ILE A 30 8.59 8.99 -5.96
N LYS A 31 7.36 9.39 -6.29
CA LYS A 31 6.59 10.37 -5.54
C LYS A 31 6.27 9.69 -4.21
N LYS A 32 7.25 9.67 -3.31
CA LYS A 32 7.12 9.12 -1.96
C LYS A 32 6.05 9.98 -1.32
N THR A 33 4.85 9.44 -1.26
CA THR A 33 3.68 10.07 -0.65
C THR A 33 4.07 10.43 0.77
N VAL A 34 3.95 11.71 1.12
CA VAL A 34 4.24 12.20 2.46
C VAL A 34 3.23 11.55 3.41
N LYS A 35 3.72 10.82 4.42
CA LYS A 35 2.86 10.20 5.44
C LYS A 35 2.17 11.28 6.26
N ILE A 36 0.90 11.05 6.60
CA ILE A 36 0.15 11.92 7.52
C ILE A 36 0.60 11.61 8.93
N ILE A 37 1.15 12.63 9.58
CA ILE A 37 1.54 12.59 11.00
C ILE A 37 0.59 13.52 11.76
N LYS A 38 -0.03 12.97 12.79
CA LYS A 38 -0.88 13.67 13.76
C LYS A 38 -0.58 13.09 15.14
N THR A 39 -0.74 13.92 16.16
CA THR A 39 -0.67 13.53 17.57
C THR A 39 -1.88 12.69 17.97
N ASP A 40 -1.75 11.95 19.07
CA ASP A 40 -2.87 11.17 19.62
C ASP A 40 -4.06 12.05 19.96
N THR A 41 -3.83 13.26 20.50
CA THR A 41 -4.90 14.22 20.78
C THR A 41 -5.65 14.64 19.52
N GLU A 42 -4.93 14.95 18.43
CA GLU A 42 -5.57 15.28 17.16
C GLU A 42 -6.36 14.10 16.57
N TRP A 43 -5.88 12.87 16.76
CA TRP A 43 -6.62 11.67 16.35
C TRP A 43 -7.87 11.45 17.19
N LYS A 44 -7.80 11.58 18.51
CA LYS A 44 -8.95 11.45 19.42
C LYS A 44 -10.02 12.53 19.16
N LEU A 45 -9.62 13.71 18.67
CA LEU A 45 -10.57 14.74 18.26
C LEU A 45 -11.21 14.46 16.89
N ALA A 46 -10.51 13.76 16.00
CA ALA A 46 -10.96 13.51 14.63
C ALA A 46 -11.72 12.19 14.43
N LEU A 47 -11.64 11.27 15.39
CA LEU A 47 -12.19 9.93 15.34
C LEU A 47 -13.14 9.71 16.52
N SER A 48 -14.18 8.91 16.33
CA SER A 48 -14.93 8.35 17.46
C SER A 48 -14.06 7.39 18.27
N ASP A 49 -14.46 7.09 19.50
CA ASP A 49 -13.73 6.18 20.39
C ASP A 49 -13.49 4.81 19.74
N GLN A 50 -14.49 4.24 19.07
CA GLN A 50 -14.38 2.95 18.39
C GLN A 50 -13.43 3.03 17.18
N GLU A 51 -13.51 4.09 16.38
CA GLU A 51 -12.60 4.32 15.26
C GLU A 51 -11.16 4.49 15.76
N TYR A 52 -10.95 5.25 16.83
CA TYR A 52 -9.63 5.43 17.45
C TYR A 52 -9.06 4.11 17.95
N TYR A 53 -9.86 3.34 18.71
CA TYR A 53 -9.49 2.02 19.21
C TYR A 53 -9.04 1.09 18.08
N VAL A 54 -9.82 0.99 17.00
CA VAL A 54 -9.45 0.15 15.86
C VAL A 54 -8.24 0.72 15.11
N LEU A 55 -8.28 1.97 14.66
CA LEU A 55 -7.31 2.54 13.74
C LEU A 55 -5.95 2.82 14.38
N ARG A 56 -5.91 3.15 15.69
CA ARG A 56 -4.69 3.61 16.38
C ARG A 56 -4.21 2.63 17.44
N GLU A 57 -5.12 2.00 18.18
CA GLU A 57 -4.78 1.01 19.22
C GLU A 57 -4.79 -0.43 18.70
N LYS A 58 -4.97 -0.62 17.39
CA LYS A 58 -5.00 -1.93 16.72
C LYS A 58 -6.08 -2.86 17.27
N GLY A 59 -7.19 -2.27 17.72
CA GLY A 59 -8.38 -2.98 18.13
C GLY A 59 -9.06 -3.70 16.97
N THR A 60 -10.03 -4.55 17.30
CA THR A 60 -10.86 -5.26 16.33
C THR A 60 -12.34 -5.01 16.65
N ASP A 61 -13.12 -4.64 15.64
CA ASP A 61 -14.58 -4.55 15.76
C ASP A 61 -15.16 -5.91 16.16
N ARG A 62 -16.28 -5.93 16.89
CA ARG A 62 -17.01 -7.19 17.08
C ARG A 62 -17.54 -7.69 15.74
N ALA A 63 -17.49 -9.00 15.52
CA ALA A 63 -18.09 -9.63 14.35
C ALA A 63 -19.58 -9.27 14.27
N SER A 64 -20.04 -8.81 13.10
CA SER A 64 -21.45 -8.49 12.86
C SER A 64 -21.79 -8.54 11.37
N ASN A 65 -23.10 -8.62 11.07
CA ASN A 65 -23.61 -8.46 9.70
C ASN A 65 -23.87 -7.00 9.33
N ASP A 66 -23.63 -6.07 10.25
CA ASP A 66 -23.94 -4.65 10.10
C ASP A 66 -22.77 -3.86 9.49
N GLY A 67 -22.96 -2.54 9.37
CA GLY A 67 -21.93 -1.64 8.86
C GLY A 67 -21.63 -1.90 7.39
N TYR A 68 -20.38 -2.27 7.08
CA TYR A 68 -19.98 -2.58 5.71
C TYR A 68 -19.87 -4.09 5.42
N THR A 69 -20.20 -4.97 6.37
CA THR A 69 -20.13 -6.42 6.17
C THR A 69 -21.05 -6.84 5.01
N GLN A 70 -22.33 -6.47 5.07
CA GLN A 70 -23.34 -6.79 4.05
C GLN A 70 -23.59 -5.66 3.04
N HIS A 71 -22.66 -4.71 2.93
CA HIS A 71 -22.78 -3.58 2.00
C HIS A 71 -22.13 -3.92 0.64
N PHE A 72 -22.87 -3.86 -0.46
CA PHE A 72 -22.40 -4.23 -1.82
C PHE A 72 -22.68 -3.18 -2.89
N GLU A 73 -22.93 -1.92 -2.50
CA GLU A 73 -23.09 -0.83 -3.48
C GLU A 73 -21.79 -0.57 -4.26
N LYS A 74 -21.95 -0.05 -5.48
CA LYS A 74 -20.84 0.33 -6.36
C LYS A 74 -20.19 1.63 -5.88
N GLY A 75 -18.89 1.57 -5.65
CA GLY A 75 -18.11 2.65 -5.05
C GLY A 75 -16.73 2.21 -4.62
N THR A 76 -16.09 3.06 -3.83
CA THR A 76 -14.75 2.86 -3.29
C THR A 76 -14.78 2.94 -1.76
N TYR A 77 -14.09 2.02 -1.10
CA TYR A 77 -13.87 2.04 0.34
C TYR A 77 -12.55 2.74 0.61
N ILE A 78 -12.61 3.78 1.43
CA ILE A 78 -11.49 4.65 1.75
C ILE A 78 -11.18 4.58 3.24
N CYS A 79 -9.91 4.80 3.61
CA CYS A 79 -9.46 4.85 4.99
C CYS A 79 -10.27 5.88 5.79
N ARG A 80 -10.85 5.46 6.91
CA ARG A 80 -11.65 6.34 7.77
C ARG A 80 -10.85 7.54 8.29
N ALA A 81 -9.57 7.33 8.61
CA ALA A 81 -8.69 8.34 9.19
C ALA A 81 -8.18 9.39 8.19
N CYS A 82 -7.82 8.98 6.97
CA CYS A 82 -7.09 9.85 6.03
C CYS A 82 -7.70 9.98 4.63
N ASN A 83 -8.81 9.32 4.37
CA ASN A 83 -9.52 9.30 3.09
C ASN A 83 -8.71 8.72 1.92
N ALA A 84 -7.61 8.02 2.17
CA ALA A 84 -6.91 7.28 1.12
C ALA A 84 -7.83 6.18 0.58
N GLN A 85 -7.89 6.01 -0.75
CA GLN A 85 -8.60 4.88 -1.34
C GLN A 85 -7.87 3.58 -0.97
N LEU A 86 -8.62 2.53 -0.64
CA LEU A 86 -8.08 1.25 -0.19
C LEU A 86 -8.61 0.08 -1.03
N PHE A 87 -9.93 0.01 -1.23
CA PHE A 87 -10.58 -1.11 -1.89
C PHE A 87 -11.66 -0.62 -2.85
N GLU A 88 -11.76 -1.26 -4.01
CA GLU A 88 -12.84 -1.04 -4.95
C GLU A 88 -13.98 -2.03 -4.69
N SER A 89 -15.24 -1.60 -4.82
CA SER A 89 -16.41 -2.45 -4.57
C SER A 89 -16.47 -3.73 -5.40
N ASN A 90 -15.80 -3.79 -6.56
CA ASN A 90 -15.71 -5.00 -7.39
C ASN A 90 -14.87 -6.11 -6.76
N SER A 91 -13.96 -5.78 -5.85
CA SER A 91 -13.17 -6.74 -5.09
C SER A 91 -13.90 -7.28 -3.85
N LYS A 92 -15.04 -6.68 -3.48
CA LYS A 92 -15.78 -7.07 -2.29
C LYS A 92 -16.56 -8.35 -2.53
N PHE A 93 -16.51 -9.27 -1.57
CA PHE A 93 -17.25 -10.52 -1.61
C PHE A 93 -17.82 -10.91 -0.23
N GLU A 94 -18.77 -11.84 -0.21
CA GLU A 94 -19.32 -12.39 1.03
C GLU A 94 -18.48 -13.56 1.52
N SER A 95 -17.88 -13.44 2.71
CA SER A 95 -17.02 -14.47 3.32
C SER A 95 -17.64 -15.14 4.55
N HIS A 96 -18.76 -14.59 5.06
CA HIS A 96 -19.38 -14.95 6.34
C HIS A 96 -18.44 -14.88 7.55
N CYS A 97 -17.29 -14.18 7.47
CA CYS A 97 -16.36 -14.07 8.59
C CYS A 97 -16.83 -13.09 9.69
N GLY A 98 -17.85 -12.28 9.42
CA GLY A 98 -18.35 -11.25 10.35
C GLY A 98 -17.73 -9.86 10.17
N TRP A 99 -16.93 -9.66 9.12
CA TRP A 99 -16.34 -8.37 8.76
C TRP A 99 -16.32 -8.17 7.23
N PRO A 100 -16.28 -6.91 6.74
CA PRO A 100 -16.01 -6.61 5.34
C PRO A 100 -14.84 -7.43 4.77
N SER A 101 -15.05 -8.04 3.61
CA SER A 101 -14.07 -8.89 2.94
C SER A 101 -13.86 -8.48 1.50
N PHE A 102 -12.59 -8.31 1.12
CA PHE A 102 -12.16 -7.96 -0.24
C PHE A 102 -11.12 -8.97 -0.73
N ASP A 103 -11.10 -9.27 -2.02
CA ASP A 103 -10.13 -10.19 -2.62
C ASP A 103 -8.89 -9.49 -3.19
N ASP A 104 -8.97 -8.18 -3.42
CA ASP A 104 -7.87 -7.34 -3.88
C ASP A 104 -7.90 -5.95 -3.22
N ALA A 105 -6.77 -5.26 -3.22
CA ALA A 105 -6.64 -3.90 -2.71
C ALA A 105 -6.03 -2.98 -3.77
N ILE A 106 -6.32 -1.68 -3.69
CA ILE A 106 -5.72 -0.70 -4.60
C ILE A 106 -4.21 -0.70 -4.39
N LYS A 107 -3.46 -0.91 -5.48
CA LYS A 107 -2.03 -1.12 -5.45
C LYS A 107 -1.28 0.02 -4.73
N GLY A 108 -0.47 -0.34 -3.74
CA GLY A 108 0.38 0.61 -2.99
C GLY A 108 -0.34 1.41 -1.90
N THR A 109 -1.54 0.98 -1.49
CA THR A 109 -2.33 1.64 -0.44
C THR A 109 -2.33 0.91 0.91
N ILE A 110 -1.86 -0.34 0.91
CA ILE A 110 -1.79 -1.25 2.05
C ILE A 110 -0.34 -1.66 2.30
N ASP A 111 0.10 -1.53 3.55
CA ASP A 111 1.33 -2.11 4.08
C ASP A 111 1.01 -3.40 4.84
N PHE A 112 1.94 -4.36 4.82
CA PHE A 112 1.78 -5.69 5.41
C PHE A 112 2.81 -5.91 6.51
N THR A 113 2.34 -6.29 7.71
CA THR A 113 3.23 -6.55 8.86
C THR A 113 2.90 -7.89 9.50
N LYS A 114 3.93 -8.67 9.85
CA LYS A 114 3.74 -9.91 10.59
C LYS A 114 3.17 -9.61 11.98
N ASP A 115 2.07 -10.26 12.33
CA ASP A 115 1.40 -10.13 13.62
C ASP A 115 1.45 -11.48 14.35
N THR A 116 2.02 -11.48 15.56
CA THR A 116 2.13 -12.67 16.44
C THR A 116 1.32 -12.54 17.73
N THR A 117 0.41 -11.56 17.79
CA THR A 117 -0.46 -11.33 18.95
C THR A 117 -1.50 -12.46 19.10
N ALA A 118 -2.06 -12.59 20.31
CA ALA A 118 -3.08 -13.60 20.63
C ALA A 118 -2.68 -15.06 20.29
N GLY A 119 -1.38 -15.37 20.25
CA GLY A 119 -0.87 -16.73 19.99
C GLY A 119 -1.04 -17.21 18.54
N MET A 120 -1.39 -16.33 17.60
CA MET A 120 -1.59 -16.64 16.19
C MET A 120 -0.52 -15.98 15.33
N ILE A 121 -0.17 -16.57 14.18
CA ILE A 121 0.65 -15.92 13.15
C ILE A 121 -0.28 -15.43 12.05
N ARG A 122 -0.39 -14.12 11.91
CA ARG A 122 -1.22 -13.45 10.91
C ARG A 122 -0.40 -12.38 10.19
N THR A 123 -0.99 -11.80 9.14
CA THR A 123 -0.44 -10.62 8.48
C THR A 123 -1.40 -9.46 8.65
N GLU A 124 -1.01 -8.48 9.47
CA GLU A 124 -1.73 -7.22 9.65
C GLU A 124 -1.66 -6.41 8.35
N ILE A 125 -2.77 -5.74 8.03
CA ILE A 125 -2.85 -4.74 6.97
C ILE A 125 -3.07 -3.34 7.57
N THR A 126 -2.24 -2.38 7.14
CA THR A 126 -2.30 -0.97 7.56
C THR A 126 -2.37 -0.04 6.37
N CYS A 127 -3.01 1.13 6.52
CA CYS A 127 -3.00 2.15 5.47
C CYS A 127 -1.61 2.78 5.32
N THR A 128 -0.99 2.68 4.14
CA THR A 128 0.35 3.22 3.86
C THR A 128 0.45 4.75 4.08
N LYS A 129 -0.67 5.48 4.01
CA LYS A 129 -0.68 6.95 4.11
C LYS A 129 -0.67 7.48 5.55
N CYS A 130 -1.21 6.74 6.52
CA CYS A 130 -1.37 7.24 7.90
C CYS A 130 -1.11 6.19 8.99
N ASP A 131 -0.63 4.99 8.61
CA ASP A 131 -0.29 3.89 9.51
C ASP A 131 -1.48 3.38 10.35
N SER A 132 -2.70 3.67 9.90
CA SER A 132 -3.90 3.19 10.59
C SER A 132 -4.09 1.69 10.37
N HIS A 133 -4.37 0.96 11.45
CA HIS A 133 -4.77 -0.44 11.41
C HIS A 133 -6.10 -0.62 10.68
N LEU A 134 -6.16 -1.60 9.78
CA LEU A 134 -7.34 -1.91 8.99
C LEU A 134 -7.89 -3.29 9.32
N GLY A 135 -7.02 -4.28 9.54
CA GLY A 135 -7.40 -5.67 9.81
C GLY A 135 -6.27 -6.64 9.45
N HIS A 136 -6.61 -7.75 8.81
CA HIS A 136 -5.65 -8.79 8.40
C HIS A 136 -5.91 -9.32 6.99
N ILE A 137 -4.89 -9.93 6.39
CA ILE A 137 -5.00 -10.68 5.13
C ILE A 137 -4.80 -12.18 5.35
N PHE A 138 -5.57 -12.99 4.63
CA PHE A 138 -5.57 -14.45 4.65
C PHE A 138 -5.53 -15.04 3.23
N ASP A 139 -5.16 -16.32 3.12
CA ASP A 139 -5.01 -17.07 1.86
C ASP A 139 -6.22 -17.99 1.56
N ASP A 140 -7.38 -17.62 2.09
CA ASP A 140 -8.64 -18.38 2.01
C ASP A 140 -9.74 -17.61 1.26
N GLY A 141 -9.34 -16.70 0.35
CA GLY A 141 -10.26 -15.99 -0.52
C GLY A 141 -10.74 -16.80 -1.72
N PRO A 142 -11.53 -16.18 -2.62
CA PRO A 142 -12.03 -16.81 -3.84
C PRO A 142 -10.88 -17.25 -4.74
N LYS A 143 -10.86 -18.54 -5.12
CA LYS A 143 -9.74 -19.15 -5.88
C LYS A 143 -9.75 -18.74 -7.36
N GLU A 144 -10.91 -18.36 -7.86
CA GLU A 144 -11.15 -17.90 -9.22
C GLU A 144 -10.60 -16.49 -9.49
N THR A 145 -10.25 -15.73 -8.45
CA THR A 145 -9.63 -14.40 -8.56
C THR A 145 -8.19 -14.40 -8.02
N THR A 146 -7.98 -13.98 -6.78
CA THR A 146 -6.65 -13.78 -6.18
C THR A 146 -6.30 -14.87 -5.16
N GLY A 147 -7.30 -15.60 -4.65
CA GLY A 147 -7.17 -16.49 -3.49
C GLY A 147 -6.91 -15.76 -2.17
N LYS A 148 -6.93 -14.43 -2.14
CA LYS A 148 -6.68 -13.62 -0.93
C LYS A 148 -7.98 -13.13 -0.32
N ARG A 149 -7.98 -12.96 0.99
CA ARG A 149 -9.07 -12.30 1.73
C ARG A 149 -8.49 -11.23 2.63
N TYR A 150 -8.72 -9.98 2.28
CA TYR A 150 -8.54 -8.82 3.14
C TYR A 150 -9.75 -8.74 4.07
N CYS A 151 -9.57 -9.11 5.33
CA CYS A 151 -10.58 -9.06 6.38
C CYS A 151 -10.44 -7.73 7.13
N VAL A 152 -11.39 -6.82 6.92
CA VAL A 152 -11.23 -5.39 7.26
C VAL A 152 -12.27 -4.97 8.29
N ASN A 153 -11.86 -4.23 9.31
CA ASN A 153 -12.77 -3.66 10.30
C ASN A 153 -13.68 -2.60 9.65
N THR A 154 -14.98 -2.61 9.97
CA THR A 154 -15.94 -1.60 9.49
C THR A 154 -15.53 -0.20 9.94
N SER A 155 -15.10 -0.05 11.19
CA SER A 155 -14.66 1.22 11.79
C SER A 155 -13.38 1.77 11.13
N SER A 156 -12.64 0.94 10.39
CA SER A 156 -11.40 1.37 9.72
C SER A 156 -11.62 2.02 8.35
N ILE A 157 -12.82 1.88 7.79
CA ILE A 157 -13.16 2.33 6.44
C ILE A 157 -14.41 3.20 6.40
N LYS A 158 -14.61 3.90 5.28
CA LYS A 158 -15.88 4.51 4.89
C LYS A 158 -16.08 4.33 3.40
N PHE A 159 -17.33 4.43 2.97
CA PHE A 159 -17.72 4.22 1.58
C PHE A 159 -17.99 5.54 0.86
N VAL A 160 -17.53 5.62 -0.39
CA VAL A 160 -17.85 6.69 -1.33
C VAL A 160 -18.52 6.04 -2.53
N LYS A 161 -19.79 6.39 -2.78
CA LYS A 161 -20.57 5.87 -3.91
C LYS A 161 -20.01 6.39 -5.23
N THR A 162 -19.95 5.52 -6.24
CA THR A 162 -19.71 5.94 -7.63
C THR A 162 -21.07 6.27 -8.25
N GLU A 163 -21.16 7.44 -8.90
CA GLU A 163 -22.35 7.85 -9.67
C GLU A 163 -22.60 6.96 -10.90
#